data_AF-A0A8S2UH30-F1
#
_entry.id   AF-A0A8S2UH30-F1
#
_cell.length_a   1.000
_cell.length_b   1.000
_cell.length_c   1.000
_cell.angle_alpha   90.00
_cell.angle_beta   90.00
_cell.angle_gamma   90.00
#
_symmetry.space_group_name_H-M   'P 1'
#
loop_
_entity.id
_entity.type
_entity.pdbx_description
1 polymer ?
#
loop_
_entity_poly.entity_id
_entity_poly.type
_entity_poly.pdbx_seq_one_letter_code
_entity_poly.pdbx_strand_id
1 'polypeptide(L)'
;LRFFREIDRNRHVSSYPELYYPEIYLLEGGYKAFFEYAKDHCLPQTYRPMLEIGFTDQLQHYRFKTKQLKKTKSSSFEINSITSTTRISNKYYTLRNTDNQL
;
A
#
# COMPACT_ATOMS: atom_id res chain seq x y z
N LEU A 1 -6.94 -7.21 2.37
CA LEU A 1 -8.40 -7.32 2.55
C LEU A 1 -8.81 -8.13 3.79
N ARG A 2 -8.14 -9.26 4.08
CA ARG A 2 -8.47 -10.14 5.22
C ARG A 2 -8.64 -9.41 6.56
N PHE A 3 -7.64 -8.63 6.96
CA PHE A 3 -7.67 -7.87 8.22
C PHE A 3 -8.84 -6.87 8.32
N PHE A 4 -9.12 -6.12 7.27
CA PHE A 4 -10.21 -5.14 7.29
C PHE A 4 -11.58 -5.82 7.40
N ARG A 5 -11.79 -6.91 6.64
CA ARG A 5 -13.02 -7.69 6.70
C ARG A 5 -13.23 -8.34 8.06
N GLU A 6 -12.15 -8.79 8.70
CA GLU A 6 -12.18 -9.34 10.04
C GLU A 6 -12.64 -8.30 11.06
N ILE A 7 -12.09 -7.07 11.01
CA ILE A 7 -12.54 -5.97 11.88
C ILE A 7 -14.02 -5.65 11.67
N ASP A 8 -14.45 -5.53 10.42
CA ASP A 8 -15.85 -5.22 10.08
C ASP A 8 -16.80 -6.30 10.62
N ARG A 9 -16.43 -7.58 10.48
CA ARG A 9 -17.20 -8.71 11.05
C ARG A 9 -17.18 -8.72 12.57
N ASN A 10 -16.03 -8.46 13.19
CA ASN A 10 -15.90 -8.42 14.65
C ASN A 10 -16.77 -7.32 15.28
N ARG A 11 -17.04 -6.23 14.53
CA ARG A 11 -17.97 -5.19 14.97
C ARG A 11 -19.44 -5.61 14.85
N HIS A 12 -19.78 -6.46 13.88
CA HIS A 12 -21.15 -6.92 13.62
C HIS A 12 -21.39 -8.37 14.06
N VAL A 13 -20.69 -8.86 15.07
CA VAL A 13 -20.83 -10.25 15.54
C VAL A 13 -22.28 -10.54 15.95
N SER A 14 -22.95 -9.59 16.59
CA SER A 14 -24.33 -9.74 17.06
C SER A 14 -25.39 -9.56 15.97
N SER A 15 -25.07 -8.93 14.84
CA SER A 15 -26.00 -8.65 13.74
C SER A 15 -25.59 -9.30 12.42
N TYR A 16 -24.80 -10.38 12.47
CA TYR A 16 -24.41 -11.13 11.28
C TYR A 16 -25.66 -11.51 10.46
N PRO A 17 -25.69 -11.25 9.13
CA PRO A 17 -24.57 -10.99 8.22
C PRO A 17 -24.27 -9.51 7.89
N GLU A 18 -24.74 -8.56 8.69
CA GLU A 18 -24.55 -7.12 8.42
C GLU A 18 -23.06 -6.72 8.31
N LEU A 19 -22.75 -5.84 7.36
CA LEU A 19 -21.41 -5.31 7.09
C LEU A 19 -21.51 -3.84 6.69
N TYR A 20 -20.58 -3.00 7.13
CA TYR A 20 -20.53 -1.61 6.63
C TYR A 20 -20.03 -1.51 5.20
N TYR A 21 -19.12 -2.42 4.83
CA TYR A 21 -18.47 -2.39 3.52
C TYR A 21 -18.66 -3.73 2.82
N PRO A 22 -19.87 -4.09 2.38
CA PRO A 22 -20.17 -5.42 1.86
C PRO A 22 -19.31 -5.76 0.63
N GLU A 23 -19.06 -4.78 -0.24
CA GLU A 23 -18.28 -4.93 -1.48
C GLU A 23 -16.96 -4.15 -1.38
N ILE A 24 -15.83 -4.88 -1.42
CA ILE A 24 -14.50 -4.28 -1.41
C ILE A 24 -13.62 -5.04 -2.39
N TYR A 25 -12.91 -4.29 -3.23
CA TYR A 25 -12.04 -4.83 -4.26
C TYR A 25 -10.60 -4.36 -4.05
N LEU A 26 -9.65 -5.11 -4.61
CA LEU A 26 -8.27 -4.68 -4.72
C LEU A 26 -7.94 -4.55 -6.20
N LEU A 27 -7.36 -3.42 -6.57
CA LEU A 27 -6.90 -3.18 -7.93
C LEU A 27 -5.69 -4.07 -8.23
N GLU A 28 -5.83 -4.97 -9.19
CA GLU A 28 -4.75 -5.84 -9.65
C GLU A 28 -3.65 -5.00 -10.34
N GLY A 29 -2.38 -5.31 -10.05
CA GLY A 29 -1.23 -4.53 -10.55
C GLY A 29 -1.07 -3.13 -9.94
N GLY A 30 -2.03 -2.67 -9.13
CA GLY A 30 -2.01 -1.38 -8.46
C GLY A 30 -2.01 -0.18 -9.41
N TYR A 31 -1.65 0.99 -8.89
CA TYR A 31 -1.68 2.24 -9.66
C TYR A 31 -0.72 2.24 -10.86
N LYS A 32 0.38 1.47 -10.81
CA LYS A 32 1.33 1.37 -11.93
C LYS A 32 0.65 0.79 -13.17
N ALA A 33 0.03 -0.39 -13.03
CA ALA A 33 -0.65 -1.06 -14.14
C ALA A 33 -1.86 -0.24 -14.63
N PHE A 34 -2.59 0.38 -13.71
CA PHE A 34 -3.70 1.26 -14.06
C PHE A 34 -3.26 2.49 -14.86
N PHE A 35 -2.17 3.13 -14.46
CA PHE A 35 -1.63 4.29 -15.19
C PHE A 35 -1.18 3.92 -16.60
N GLU A 36 -0.58 2.74 -16.78
CA GLU A 36 -0.17 2.22 -18.09
C GLU A 36 -1.38 1.90 -18.99
N TYR A 37 -2.48 1.40 -18.41
CA TYR A 37 -3.69 1.02 -19.15
C TYR A 37 -4.62 2.21 -19.46
N ALA A 38 -4.82 3.12 -18.50
CA ALA A 38 -5.90 4.11 -18.51
C ALA A 38 -5.42 5.50 -18.06
N LYS A 39 -4.35 5.99 -18.69
CA LYS A 39 -3.71 7.28 -18.34
C LYS A 39 -4.66 8.48 -18.35
N ASP A 40 -5.66 8.48 -19.23
CA ASP A 40 -6.62 9.58 -19.36
C ASP A 40 -7.52 9.74 -18.12
N HIS A 41 -7.61 8.70 -17.29
CA HIS A 41 -8.32 8.71 -16.02
C HIS A 41 -7.42 9.07 -14.82
N CYS A 42 -6.17 9.48 -15.04
CA CYS A 42 -5.22 9.87 -13.99
C CYS A 42 -5.05 11.39 -13.92
N LEU A 43 -5.07 11.95 -12.70
CA LEU A 43 -4.87 13.39 -12.47
C LEU A 43 -3.91 13.62 -11.28
N PRO A 44 -2.77 14.30 -11.50
CA PRO A 44 -2.14 14.62 -12.80
C PRO A 44 -1.81 13.35 -13.62
N GLN A 45 -1.67 13.48 -14.94
CA GLN A 45 -1.31 12.36 -15.85
C GLN A 45 0.18 11.95 -15.73
N THR A 46 0.64 11.71 -14.51
CA THR A 46 1.99 11.24 -14.21
C THR A 46 1.95 10.09 -13.20
N TYR A 47 2.97 9.24 -13.29
CA TYR A 47 3.21 8.18 -12.33
C TYR A 47 4.55 8.41 -11.65
N ARG A 48 4.52 8.56 -10.33
CA ARG A 48 5.70 8.67 -9.47
C ARG A 48 5.88 7.37 -8.68
N PRO A 49 6.96 6.60 -8.90
CA PRO A 49 7.23 5.40 -8.11
C PRO A 49 7.64 5.78 -6.68
N MET A 50 7.35 4.89 -5.72
CA MET A 50 7.67 5.12 -4.30
C MET A 50 9.18 5.30 -4.04
N LEU A 51 10.04 4.70 -4.87
CA LEU A 51 11.50 4.70 -4.71
C LEU A 51 12.20 5.70 -5.65
N GLU A 52 11.52 6.76 -6.06
CA GLU A 52 12.14 7.83 -6.84
C GLU A 52 13.26 8.53 -6.03
N ILE A 53 14.43 8.68 -6.64
CA ILE A 53 15.65 9.20 -5.97
C ILE A 53 15.43 10.62 -5.43
N GLY A 54 14.70 11.47 -6.16
CA GLY A 54 14.41 12.85 -5.72
C GLY A 54 13.47 12.95 -4.51
N PHE A 55 12.92 11.84 -4.03
CA PHE A 55 11.88 11.80 -3.00
C PHE A 55 12.24 10.91 -1.80
N THR A 56 13.51 10.52 -1.66
CA THR A 56 13.98 9.63 -0.58
C THR A 56 13.71 10.22 0.81
N ASP A 57 13.86 11.53 0.98
CA ASP A 57 13.67 12.19 2.27
C ASP A 57 12.21 12.16 2.71
N GLN A 58 11.29 12.36 1.76
CA GLN A 58 9.85 12.25 2.01
C GLN A 58 9.47 10.81 2.35
N LEU A 59 10.02 9.83 1.62
CA LEU A 59 9.84 8.42 1.93
C LEU A 59 10.28 8.10 3.37
N GLN A 60 11.44 8.61 3.80
CA GLN A 60 11.92 8.43 5.17
C GLN A 60 11.00 9.11 6.18
N HIS A 61 10.59 10.35 5.93
CA HIS A 61 9.68 11.11 6.78
C HIS A 61 8.36 10.36 7.02
N TYR A 62 7.69 9.88 5.97
CA TYR A 62 6.42 9.15 6.10
C TYR A 62 6.60 7.78 6.75
N ARG A 63 7.74 7.10 6.52
CA ARG A 63 8.09 5.86 7.24
C ARG A 63 8.27 6.10 8.74
N PHE A 64 8.89 7.21 9.13
CA PHE A 64 9.02 7.57 10.54
C PHE A 64 7.64 7.88 11.15
N LYS A 65 6.84 8.73 10.50
CA LYS A 65 5.49 9.10 10.96
C LYS A 65 4.57 7.89 11.18
N THR A 66 4.59 6.93 10.25
CA THR A 66 3.79 5.70 10.37
C THR A 66 4.24 4.79 11.51
N LYS A 67 5.55 4.73 11.81
CA LYS A 67 6.06 4.03 13.01
C LYS A 67 5.59 4.69 14.29
N GLN A 68 5.60 6.02 14.36
CA GLN A 68 5.12 6.75 15.54
C GLN A 68 3.63 6.52 15.77
N LEU A 69 2.81 6.49 14.71
CA LEU A 69 1.38 6.18 14.81
C LEU A 69 1.11 4.77 15.34
N LYS A 70 1.97 3.79 15.03
CA LYS A 70 1.87 2.45 15.61
C LYS A 70 2.22 2.45 17.10
N LYS A 71 3.16 3.30 17.54
CA LYS A 71 3.56 3.42 18.95
C LYS A 71 2.51 4.12 19.82
N THR A 72 1.75 5.07 19.28
CA THR A 72 0.70 5.76 20.06
C THR A 72 -0.59 4.95 20.19
N LYS A 73 -0.86 4.02 19.27
CA LYS A 73 -2.02 3.11 19.35
C LYS A 73 -1.85 1.96 20.33
N SER A 74 -0.69 1.79 20.98
CA SER A 74 -0.48 0.73 21.97
C SER A 74 -1.17 0.97 23.33
N SER A 75 -1.93 2.06 23.50
CA SER A 75 -2.81 2.25 24.67
C SER A 75 -4.29 1.99 24.39
N SER A 76 -4.68 1.69 23.15
CA SER A 76 -6.03 1.22 22.83
C SER A 76 -6.01 0.46 21.50
N PHE A 77 -6.40 -0.82 21.57
CA PHE A 77 -6.52 -1.81 20.49
C PHE A 77 -5.24 -2.58 20.14
N GLU A 78 -5.15 -3.80 20.69
CA GLU A 78 -4.20 -4.85 20.31
C GLU A 78 -4.33 -5.17 18.82
N ILE A 79 -3.47 -4.55 18.00
CA ILE A 79 -3.19 -5.04 16.64
C ILE A 79 -2.01 -5.99 16.79
N ASN A 80 -2.32 -7.28 16.98
CA ASN A 80 -1.31 -8.33 17.00
C ASN A 80 -0.47 -8.29 15.71
N SER A 81 0.83 -8.29 15.94
CA SER A 81 1.93 -8.07 15.02
C SER A 81 1.96 -9.07 13.86
N ILE A 82 1.63 -8.62 12.65
CA ILE A 82 2.29 -9.09 11.42
C ILE A 82 2.47 -7.91 10.47
N THR A 83 3.38 -6.99 10.82
CA THR A 83 4.13 -6.33 9.74
C THR A 83 5.41 -7.11 9.56
N SER A 84 5.33 -8.15 8.73
CA SER A 84 6.48 -8.59 7.96
C SER A 84 6.96 -7.37 7.19
N THR A 85 7.94 -6.65 7.74
CA THR A 85 8.85 -5.84 6.93
C THR A 85 9.63 -6.84 6.10
N THR A 86 9.00 -7.37 5.06
CA THR A 86 9.75 -7.96 3.98
C THR A 86 10.59 -6.80 3.45
N ARG A 87 11.90 -6.86 3.70
CA ARG A 87 12.85 -6.36 2.71
C ARG A 87 12.40 -7.02 1.42
N ILE A 88 11.62 -6.31 0.62
CA ILE A 88 11.46 -6.67 -0.77
C ILE A 88 12.83 -6.38 -1.37
N SER A 89 13.75 -7.32 -1.15
CA SER A 89 14.85 -7.60 -2.04
C SER A 89 14.19 -8.06 -3.33
N ASN A 90 13.70 -7.11 -4.11
CA ASN A 90 13.49 -7.35 -5.53
C ASN A 90 14.89 -7.49 -6.12
N LYS A 91 15.41 -8.72 -6.13
CA LYS A 91 16.53 -9.14 -6.97
C LYS A 91 16.17 -9.12 -8.48
N TYR A 92 15.07 -8.47 -8.86
CA TYR A 92 14.53 -8.44 -10.23
C TYR A 92 14.75 -7.09 -10.95
N TYR A 93 15.57 -6.18 -10.42
CA TYR A 93 15.89 -4.91 -11.11
C TYR A 93 17.36 -4.75 -11.49
N THR A 94 18.12 -5.84 -11.58
CA THR A 94 19.43 -5.83 -12.26
C THR A 94 19.27 -6.33 -13.70
N LEU A 95 18.64 -5.55 -14.55
CA LEU A 95 18.96 -5.55 -15.98
C LEU A 95 19.17 -4.11 -16.41
N ARG A 96 20.42 -3.87 -16.77
CA ARG A 96 20.95 -2.68 -17.41
C ARG A 96 20.08 -2.39 -18.64
N ASN A 97 19.67 -1.14 -18.82
CA ASN A 97 19.56 -0.56 -20.16
C ASN A 97 20.56 0.58 -20.22
N THR A 98 21.84 0.19 -20.32
CA THR A 98 22.74 0.90 -21.22
C THR A 98 22.43 0.38 -22.61
N ASP A 99 22.35 1.31 -23.56
CA ASP A 99 22.33 1.10 -25.01
C ASP A 99 20.97 0.77 -25.65
N ASN A 100 20.30 1.81 -26.14
CA ASN A 100 20.06 1.90 -27.58
C ASN A 100 19.76 3.35 -28.00
N GLN A 101 20.82 4.01 -28.46
CA GLN A 101 20.72 4.96 -29.58
C GLN A 101 20.40 4.16 -30.84
N LEU A 102 19.27 4.48 -31.48
CA LEU A 102 19.07 4.73 -32.92
C LEU A 102 17.56 4.83 -33.18
#